data_AF-A0A6I5CLL2-F1
#
_entry.id   AF-A0A6I5CLL2-F1
#
_cell.length_a   1.000
_cell.length_b   1.000
_cell.length_c   1.000
_cell.angle_alpha   90.00
_cell.angle_beta   90.00
_cell.angle_gamma   90.00
#
_symmetry.space_group_name_H-M   'P 1'
#
loop_
_entity.id
_entity.type
_entity.pdbx_description
1 polymer ?
#
loop_
_entity_poly.entity_id
_entity_poly.type
_entity_poly.pdbx_seq_one_letter_code
_entity_poly.pdbx_strand_id
1 'polypeptide(L)'
;GATTAGGRGLLLGNPHYPWQGGRRFWQVQQTIPGELDVMGASLLGSPDVQIGHTARFAWSHTVSTGVPMNLHQLTLDPADPTVYLVDGARERMTRRTVAVAVRGGPPVTRTQWWTRYGPVVTSLGPALPLPWTATTAYALNDPNAGNLRMSDTSLGLARARDTAGALAALDRTQGLPWVNTIAADSAGHSLYTQAQVLPGITDELAQRCSTPLGRATYPASGLAVLDGARGDCAPGTGSGAVQPGIFGPAHMPVLKDAPYAENSNGSAWLSNADRPLTGYERIFGTAAAEAGLRTRGAIEDVSAMARRGRLTVADLQRQQFADRVPAGDLAAA
;
A
#
# COMPACT_ATOMS: atom_id res chain seq x y z
N GLY A 1 18.00 -16.94 -8.40
CA GLY A 1 19.26 -17.56 -8.82
C GLY A 1 19.04 -19.00 -9.26
N ALA A 2 18.49 -19.84 -8.39
CA ALA A 2 18.23 -21.26 -8.70
C ALA A 2 17.38 -21.52 -9.96
N THR A 3 16.53 -20.56 -10.36
CA THR A 3 15.63 -20.68 -11.51
C THR A 3 16.13 -20.01 -12.78
N THR A 4 17.27 -19.31 -12.74
CA THR A 4 17.77 -18.47 -13.86
C THR A 4 18.99 -19.10 -14.53
N ALA A 5 19.16 -18.87 -15.83
CA ALA A 5 20.24 -19.49 -16.61
C ALA A 5 21.65 -19.04 -16.15
N GLY A 6 21.77 -17.79 -15.71
CA GLY A 6 23.04 -17.19 -15.30
C GLY A 6 23.26 -17.15 -13.78
N GLY A 7 22.40 -17.78 -12.98
CA GLY A 7 22.47 -17.75 -11.51
C GLY A 7 22.11 -16.40 -10.85
N ARG A 8 22.03 -15.31 -11.62
CA ARG A 8 21.64 -13.97 -11.15
C ARG A 8 20.12 -13.81 -11.06
N GLY A 9 19.65 -12.86 -10.26
CA GLY A 9 18.24 -12.49 -10.20
C GLY A 9 17.77 -11.87 -11.50
N LEU A 10 16.50 -12.07 -11.84
CA LEU A 10 15.83 -11.39 -12.94
C LEU A 10 14.60 -10.67 -12.37
N LEU A 11 14.32 -9.47 -12.88
CA LEU A 11 13.14 -8.69 -12.52
C LEU A 11 12.41 -8.24 -13.78
N LEU A 12 11.09 -8.42 -13.80
CA LEU A 12 10.18 -7.79 -14.75
C LEU A 12 9.34 -6.75 -14.00
N GLY A 13 9.58 -5.46 -14.25
CA GLY A 13 8.75 -4.37 -13.74
C GLY A 13 7.71 -3.96 -14.79
N ASN A 14 6.42 -4.11 -14.48
CA ASN A 14 5.32 -3.76 -15.40
C ASN A 14 4.21 -2.95 -14.71
N PRO A 15 4.48 -1.69 -14.30
CA PRO A 15 3.46 -0.87 -13.66
C PRO A 15 2.38 -0.45 -14.67
N HIS A 16 1.12 -0.84 -14.42
CA HIS A 16 -0.04 -0.35 -15.17
C HIS A 16 -0.48 0.99 -14.57
N TYR A 17 -0.11 2.08 -15.22
CA TYR A 17 -0.23 3.43 -14.67
C TYR A 17 -0.71 4.43 -15.74
N PRO A 18 -1.24 5.62 -15.36
CA PRO A 18 -1.79 6.57 -16.31
C PRO A 18 -0.80 7.00 -17.40
N TRP A 19 -1.28 7.05 -18.65
CA TRP A 19 -0.47 7.46 -19.81
C TRP A 19 -0.27 8.98 -19.91
N GLN A 20 -1.12 9.75 -19.24
CA GLN A 20 -1.17 11.21 -19.30
C GLN A 20 -1.28 11.81 -17.90
N GLY A 21 -0.99 13.11 -17.80
CA GLY A 21 -1.07 13.89 -16.56
C GLY A 21 0.12 13.68 -15.62
N GLY A 22 0.08 14.36 -14.47
CA GLY A 22 1.20 14.39 -13.50
C GLY A 22 1.52 13.04 -12.84
N ARG A 23 0.66 12.02 -13.02
CA ARG A 23 0.89 10.66 -12.51
C ARG A 23 1.58 9.74 -13.51
N ARG A 24 1.97 10.22 -14.69
CA ARG A 24 2.74 9.41 -15.65
C ARG A 24 4.20 9.26 -15.19
N PHE A 25 4.81 8.13 -15.50
CA PHE A 25 6.25 7.91 -15.34
C PHE A 25 7.08 8.64 -16.41
N TRP A 26 8.28 9.06 -15.99
CA TRP A 26 9.37 9.57 -16.82
C TRP A 26 10.63 8.75 -16.56
N GLN A 27 11.29 8.27 -17.62
CA GLN A 27 12.52 7.49 -17.47
C GLN A 27 13.72 8.43 -17.22
N VAL A 28 14.53 8.10 -16.23
CA VAL A 28 15.68 8.92 -15.81
C VAL A 28 16.81 8.03 -15.31
N GLN A 29 18.05 8.49 -15.51
CA GLN A 29 19.21 8.00 -14.78
C GLN A 29 19.78 9.15 -13.95
N GLN A 30 20.11 8.86 -12.70
CA GLN A 30 20.72 9.80 -11.77
C GLN A 30 22.08 9.26 -11.36
N THR A 31 23.12 9.98 -11.76
CA THR A 31 24.51 9.63 -11.44
C THR A 31 25.13 10.78 -10.65
N ILE A 32 25.42 10.52 -9.37
CA ILE A 32 26.17 11.40 -8.48
C ILE A 32 27.48 10.66 -8.18
N PRO A 33 28.63 11.11 -8.73
CA PRO A 33 29.89 10.38 -8.61
C PRO A 33 30.24 10.01 -7.16
N GLY A 34 30.50 8.72 -6.92
CA GLY A 34 30.82 8.17 -5.59
C GLY A 34 29.63 7.94 -4.66
N GLU A 35 28.43 8.43 -5.01
CA GLU A 35 27.29 8.51 -4.08
C GLU A 35 26.03 7.78 -4.57
N LEU A 36 25.74 7.84 -5.88
CA LEU A 36 24.52 7.31 -6.45
C LEU A 36 24.70 7.01 -7.94
N ASP A 37 24.25 5.84 -8.39
CA ASP A 37 24.06 5.55 -9.81
C ASP A 37 22.85 4.63 -9.96
N VAL A 38 21.73 5.23 -10.37
CA VAL A 38 20.42 4.57 -10.43
C VAL A 38 19.69 4.98 -11.70
N MET A 39 19.11 3.99 -12.38
CA MET A 39 18.30 4.20 -13.59
C MET A 39 16.92 3.60 -13.39
N GLY A 40 15.89 4.29 -13.86
CA GLY A 40 14.54 3.80 -13.76
C GLY A 40 13.50 4.83 -14.16
N ALA A 41 12.38 4.83 -13.46
CA ALA A 41 11.26 5.70 -13.70
C ALA A 41 10.85 6.49 -12.45
N SER A 42 10.51 7.76 -12.66
CA SER A 42 10.01 8.70 -11.65
C SER A 42 8.65 9.22 -12.07
N LEU A 43 7.70 9.36 -11.14
CA LEU A 43 6.51 10.17 -11.38
C LEU A 43 6.92 11.62 -11.65
N LEU A 44 6.21 12.29 -12.57
CA LEU A 44 6.48 13.69 -12.89
C LEU A 44 6.43 14.57 -11.64
N GLY A 45 7.50 15.35 -11.43
CA GLY A 45 7.68 16.23 -10.28
C GLY A 45 8.34 15.58 -9.06
N SER A 46 8.56 14.25 -9.05
CA SER A 46 9.36 13.60 -8.02
C SER A 46 10.84 13.62 -8.39
N PRO A 47 11.73 13.94 -7.43
CA PRO A 47 13.17 13.93 -7.65
C PRO A 47 13.78 12.52 -7.52
N ASP A 48 13.01 11.48 -7.17
CA ASP A 48 13.55 10.16 -6.81
C ASP A 48 13.17 9.10 -7.87
N VAL A 49 14.06 8.13 -8.10
CA VAL A 49 13.73 6.93 -8.88
C VAL A 49 12.88 6.00 -8.02
N GLN A 50 11.65 5.73 -8.47
CA GLN A 50 10.66 4.95 -7.70
C GLN A 50 10.62 3.49 -8.11
N ILE A 51 10.85 3.20 -9.39
CA ILE A 51 10.99 1.83 -9.93
C ILE A 51 12.24 1.84 -10.79
N GLY A 52 13.14 0.88 -10.64
CA GLY A 52 14.40 0.94 -11.36
C GLY A 52 15.40 -0.12 -10.96
N HIS A 53 16.65 0.17 -11.27
CA HIS A 53 17.78 -0.68 -10.96
C HIS A 53 19.07 0.13 -10.78
N THR A 54 20.01 -0.51 -10.11
CA THR A 54 21.42 -0.12 -10.02
C THR A 54 22.28 -1.14 -10.78
N ALA A 55 23.60 -1.10 -10.60
CA ALA A 55 24.49 -2.12 -11.14
C ALA A 55 24.27 -3.53 -10.54
N ARG A 56 23.61 -3.66 -9.37
CA ARG A 56 23.55 -4.93 -8.62
C ARG A 56 22.15 -5.35 -8.20
N PHE A 57 21.17 -4.46 -8.27
CA PHE A 57 19.86 -4.61 -7.65
C PHE A 57 18.80 -3.98 -8.55
N ALA A 58 17.62 -4.60 -8.64
CA ALA A 58 16.46 -4.04 -9.34
C ALA A 58 15.20 -4.22 -8.50
N TRP A 59 14.28 -3.26 -8.58
CA TRP A 59 12.99 -3.33 -7.91
C TRP A 59 11.86 -2.70 -8.72
N SER A 60 10.64 -3.15 -8.45
CA SER A 60 9.41 -2.59 -8.97
C SER A 60 8.31 -2.62 -7.92
N HIS A 61 7.22 -1.91 -8.21
CA HIS A 61 6.07 -1.77 -7.33
C HIS A 61 4.77 -2.20 -8.00
N THR A 62 3.82 -2.66 -7.19
CA THR A 62 2.42 -2.86 -7.55
C THR A 62 1.54 -2.27 -6.46
N VAL A 63 0.35 -1.75 -6.81
CA VAL A 63 -0.62 -1.31 -5.81
C VAL A 63 -0.96 -2.47 -4.87
N SER A 64 -0.86 -2.23 -3.57
CA SER A 64 -1.21 -3.19 -2.51
C SER A 64 -2.70 -3.23 -2.23
N THR A 65 -3.16 -4.34 -1.67
CA THR A 65 -4.55 -4.50 -1.20
C THR A 65 -4.80 -3.92 0.19
N GLY A 66 -3.75 -3.50 0.88
CA GLY A 66 -3.86 -3.02 2.25
C GLY A 66 -4.65 -1.71 2.34
N VAL A 67 -5.50 -1.57 3.36
CA VAL A 67 -6.38 -0.40 3.53
C VAL A 67 -5.63 0.70 4.31
N PRO A 68 -5.16 1.77 3.65
CA PRO A 68 -4.27 2.76 4.28
C PRO A 68 -5.02 3.77 5.16
N MET A 69 -6.23 3.44 5.60
CA MET A 69 -7.08 4.35 6.34
C MET A 69 -8.08 3.60 7.23
N ASN A 70 -8.61 4.31 8.21
CA ASN A 70 -9.77 3.88 8.97
C ASN A 70 -10.68 5.07 9.30
N LEU A 71 -11.89 4.75 9.74
CA LEU A 71 -12.83 5.74 10.25
C LEU A 71 -12.93 5.63 11.78
N HIS A 72 -13.16 6.76 12.43
CA HIS A 72 -13.67 6.83 13.80
C HIS A 72 -15.09 7.39 13.74
N GLN A 73 -16.06 6.62 14.23
CA GLN A 73 -17.41 7.13 14.44
C GLN A 73 -17.43 7.93 15.74
N LEU A 74 -17.77 9.21 15.66
CA LEU A 74 -17.77 10.13 16.78
C LEU A 74 -19.13 10.16 17.44
N THR A 75 -19.18 10.13 18.76
CA THR A 75 -20.36 10.51 19.54
C THR A 75 -20.32 12.02 19.76
N LEU A 76 -21.28 12.74 19.17
CA LEU A 76 -21.37 14.18 19.26
C LEU A 76 -22.17 14.63 20.49
N ASP A 77 -21.86 15.83 20.99
CA ASP A 77 -22.74 16.52 21.92
C ASP A 77 -24.03 16.96 21.20
N PRO A 78 -25.22 16.51 21.62
CA PRO A 78 -26.48 16.92 21.00
C PRO A 78 -26.73 18.43 21.05
N ALA A 79 -26.13 19.16 21.99
CA ALA A 79 -26.25 20.61 22.10
C ALA A 79 -25.29 21.37 21.16
N ASP A 80 -24.22 20.74 20.70
CA ASP A 80 -23.24 21.33 19.79
C ASP A 80 -22.60 20.21 18.93
N PRO A 81 -23.09 19.97 17.70
CA PRO A 81 -22.61 18.87 16.85
C PRO A 81 -21.17 19.08 16.32
N THR A 82 -20.47 20.12 16.78
CA THR A 82 -19.02 20.34 16.54
C THR A 82 -18.17 20.01 17.77
N VAL A 83 -18.77 19.44 18.81
CA VAL A 83 -18.13 18.84 19.98
C VAL A 83 -18.39 17.34 19.96
N TYR A 84 -17.36 16.54 20.22
CA TYR A 84 -17.45 15.09 20.37
C TYR A 84 -16.91 14.65 21.72
N LEU A 85 -17.23 13.42 22.11
CA LEU A 85 -16.78 12.84 23.37
C LEU A 85 -15.63 11.87 23.12
N VAL A 86 -14.65 11.84 24.03
CA VAL A 86 -13.61 10.81 24.13
C VAL A 86 -13.41 10.50 25.61
N ASP A 87 -13.63 9.25 26.01
CA ASP A 87 -13.53 8.79 27.41
C ASP A 87 -14.35 9.68 28.38
N GLY A 88 -15.51 10.16 27.92
CA GLY A 88 -16.40 11.06 28.66
C GLY A 88 -15.99 12.55 28.63
N ALA A 89 -14.79 12.89 28.17
CA ALA A 89 -14.34 14.27 28.02
C ALA A 89 -14.86 14.88 26.72
N ARG A 90 -15.24 16.17 26.76
CA ARG A 90 -15.70 16.93 25.61
C ARG A 90 -14.53 17.50 24.83
N GLU A 91 -14.39 17.14 23.57
CA GLU A 91 -13.40 17.65 22.65
C GLU A 91 -14.07 18.47 21.53
N ARG A 92 -13.55 19.68 21.27
CA ARG A 92 -14.07 20.55 20.21
C ARG A 92 -13.32 20.31 18.90
N MET A 93 -14.07 20.17 17.80
CA MET A 93 -13.49 20.12 16.46
C MET A 93 -12.79 21.43 16.11
N THR A 94 -11.68 21.32 15.39
CA THR A 94 -10.98 22.47 14.82
C THR A 94 -11.65 22.91 13.52
N ARG A 95 -12.15 24.14 13.50
CA ARG A 95 -12.75 24.76 12.31
C ARG A 95 -11.66 25.23 11.35
N ARG A 96 -11.79 24.90 10.06
CA ARG A 96 -10.96 25.44 8.97
C ARG A 96 -11.83 26.01 7.86
N THR A 97 -11.69 27.30 7.58
CA THR A 97 -12.42 27.96 6.49
C THR A 97 -11.50 28.09 5.29
N VAL A 98 -11.94 27.56 4.14
CA VAL A 98 -11.18 27.61 2.89
C VAL A 98 -11.99 28.38 1.86
N ALA A 99 -11.37 29.41 1.28
CA ALA A 99 -11.92 30.17 0.16
C ALA A 99 -11.18 29.78 -1.13
N VAL A 100 -11.94 29.40 -2.15
CA VAL A 100 -11.41 29.02 -3.46
C VAL A 100 -11.88 30.04 -4.49
N ALA A 101 -10.94 30.68 -5.19
CA ALA A 101 -11.24 31.58 -6.28
C ALA A 101 -11.84 30.81 -7.47
N VAL A 102 -12.92 31.33 -8.05
CA VAL A 102 -13.60 30.73 -9.20
C VAL A 102 -13.45 31.64 -10.40
N ARG A 103 -12.97 31.10 -11.53
CA ARG A 103 -12.83 31.88 -12.76
C ARG A 103 -14.20 32.37 -13.22
N GLY A 104 -14.35 33.69 -13.39
CA GLY A 104 -15.59 34.30 -13.87
C GLY A 104 -16.72 34.36 -12.84
N GLY A 105 -16.45 34.07 -11.57
CA GLY A 105 -17.45 34.10 -10.50
C GLY A 105 -16.89 34.53 -9.15
N PRO A 106 -17.74 34.73 -8.14
CA PRO A 106 -17.28 35.03 -6.78
C PRO A 106 -16.55 33.82 -6.17
N PRO A 107 -15.58 34.05 -5.26
CA PRO A 107 -14.94 32.96 -4.53
C PRO A 107 -15.95 32.10 -3.75
N VAL A 108 -15.75 30.79 -3.75
CA VAL A 108 -16.56 29.85 -2.96
C VAL A 108 -15.85 29.60 -1.64
N THR A 109 -16.53 29.88 -0.53
CA THR A 109 -16.02 29.61 0.81
C THR A 109 -16.72 28.40 1.42
N ARG A 110 -15.95 27.46 1.96
CA ARG A 110 -16.45 26.28 2.67
C ARG A 110 -15.76 26.16 4.02
N THR A 111 -16.53 25.77 5.04
CA THR A 111 -15.99 25.39 6.35
C THR A 111 -15.80 23.87 6.37
N GLN A 112 -14.64 23.45 6.86
CA GLN A 112 -14.25 22.07 7.09
C GLN A 112 -13.88 21.89 8.58
N TRP A 113 -13.90 20.65 9.06
CA TRP A 113 -13.73 20.34 10.48
C TRP A 113 -12.73 19.22 10.66
N TRP A 114 -11.84 19.37 11.65
CA TRP A 114 -10.87 18.38 12.06
C TRP A 114 -11.09 17.95 13.49
N THR A 115 -10.88 16.67 13.76
CA THR A 115 -10.82 16.07 15.10
C THR A 115 -9.38 15.69 15.41
N ARG A 116 -9.13 15.13 16.61
CA ARG A 116 -7.86 14.47 16.91
C ARG A 116 -7.52 13.31 15.97
N TYR A 117 -8.53 12.70 15.34
CA TYR A 117 -8.36 11.53 14.45
C TYR A 117 -8.14 11.91 12.98
N GLY A 118 -8.44 13.16 12.59
CA GLY A 118 -8.36 13.64 11.21
C GLY A 118 -9.60 14.42 10.75
N PRO A 119 -9.74 14.68 9.44
CA PRO A 119 -10.87 15.44 8.90
C PRO A 119 -12.18 14.71 9.09
N VAL A 120 -13.24 15.47 9.36
CA VAL A 120 -14.62 14.95 9.32
C VAL A 120 -15.02 14.73 7.86
N VAL A 121 -15.53 13.54 7.56
CA VAL A 121 -15.98 13.13 6.23
C VAL A 121 -17.45 12.75 6.26
N THR A 122 -18.18 13.05 5.18
CA THR A 122 -19.61 12.72 5.04
C THR A 122 -19.88 11.56 4.06
N SER A 123 -18.84 11.04 3.44
CA SER A 123 -18.86 9.81 2.66
C SER A 123 -17.44 9.27 2.44
N LEU A 124 -17.34 7.99 2.09
CA LEU A 124 -16.14 7.38 1.52
C LEU A 124 -16.50 6.81 0.14
N GLY A 125 -16.30 7.63 -0.90
CA GLY A 125 -16.79 7.34 -2.23
C GLY A 125 -18.33 7.30 -2.31
N PRO A 126 -18.91 6.86 -3.43
CA PRO A 126 -20.36 6.82 -3.61
C PRO A 126 -21.02 5.68 -2.83
N ALA A 127 -20.27 4.63 -2.48
CA ALA A 127 -20.80 3.40 -1.90
C ALA A 127 -20.99 3.45 -0.37
N LEU A 128 -20.34 4.41 0.31
CA LEU A 128 -20.41 4.51 1.77
C LEU A 128 -20.78 5.93 2.23
N PRO A 129 -22.08 6.23 2.39
CA PRO A 129 -22.52 7.48 3.02
C PRO A 129 -22.19 7.48 4.52
N LEU A 130 -21.70 8.61 5.03
CA LEU A 130 -21.27 8.81 6.42
C LEU A 130 -21.97 10.06 6.99
N PRO A 131 -23.31 10.07 7.12
CA PRO A 131 -24.05 11.29 7.42
C PRO A 131 -23.59 11.92 8.74
N TRP A 132 -23.41 13.24 8.72
CA TRP A 132 -23.22 14.05 9.91
C TRP A 132 -24.61 14.42 10.46
N THR A 133 -24.97 13.86 11.61
CA THR A 133 -26.25 14.09 12.29
C THR A 133 -26.04 14.94 13.55
N ALA A 134 -27.10 15.15 14.35
CA ALA A 134 -26.97 15.82 15.65
C ALA A 134 -26.11 15.03 16.66
N THR A 135 -25.95 13.72 16.48
CA THR A 135 -25.33 12.82 17.47
C THR A 135 -24.15 12.01 16.92
N THR A 136 -23.95 11.98 15.60
CA THR A 136 -22.92 11.17 14.96
C THR A 136 -22.22 11.94 13.84
N ALA A 137 -20.89 11.82 13.78
CA ALA A 137 -20.09 12.15 12.61
C ALA A 137 -18.96 11.12 12.44
N TYR A 138 -18.20 11.20 11.35
CA TYR A 138 -17.11 10.27 11.07
C TYR A 138 -15.82 11.04 10.78
N ALA A 139 -14.72 10.68 11.44
CA ALA A 139 -13.41 11.21 11.17
C ALA A 139 -12.54 10.18 10.44
N LEU A 140 -11.85 10.61 9.38
CA LEU A 140 -10.94 9.75 8.61
C LEU A 140 -9.52 9.87 9.16
N ASN A 141 -8.92 8.73 9.51
CA ASN A 141 -7.51 8.61 9.82
C ASN A 141 -6.80 7.95 8.63
N ASP A 142 -5.80 8.63 8.06
CA ASP A 142 -4.87 8.10 7.07
C ASP A 142 -3.45 8.45 7.55
N PRO A 143 -2.64 7.47 8.01
CA PRO A 143 -1.28 7.73 8.46
C PRO A 143 -0.38 8.31 7.37
N ASN A 144 -0.75 8.17 6.09
CA ASN A 144 0.02 8.76 4.98
C ASN A 144 -0.19 10.26 4.83
N ALA A 145 -1.21 10.86 5.46
CA ALA A 145 -1.38 12.31 5.48
C ALA A 145 -0.17 13.05 6.11
N GLY A 146 0.54 12.39 7.02
CA GLY A 146 1.80 12.88 7.62
C GLY A 146 3.06 12.14 7.13
N ASN A 147 2.95 11.21 6.18
CA ASN A 147 4.08 10.43 5.70
C ASN A 147 4.83 11.18 4.59
N LEU A 148 5.98 11.75 4.93
CA LEU A 148 6.88 12.41 3.98
C LEU A 148 8.12 11.57 3.63
N ARG A 149 8.13 10.28 4.02
CA ARG A 149 9.33 9.41 3.98
C ARG A 149 9.45 8.58 2.69
N MET A 150 8.57 8.80 1.72
CA MET A 150 8.62 8.08 0.43
C MET A 150 9.92 8.38 -0.33
N SER A 151 10.42 9.61 -0.27
CA SER A 151 11.70 9.99 -0.86
C SER A 151 12.87 9.31 -0.16
N ASP A 152 12.90 9.29 1.18
CA ASP A 152 13.93 8.55 1.94
C ASP A 152 13.92 7.06 1.60
N THR A 153 12.73 6.49 1.39
CA THR A 153 12.57 5.09 0.99
C THR A 153 13.11 4.84 -0.40
N SER A 154 12.77 5.70 -1.36
CA SER A 154 13.26 5.62 -2.75
C SER A 154 14.78 5.73 -2.81
N LEU A 155 15.36 6.68 -2.06
CA LEU A 155 16.81 6.82 -1.94
C LEU A 155 17.45 5.59 -1.26
N GLY A 156 16.80 5.05 -0.24
CA GLY A 156 17.23 3.82 0.44
C GLY A 156 17.30 2.62 -0.51
N LEU A 157 16.29 2.46 -1.38
CA LEU A 157 16.27 1.43 -2.43
C LEU A 157 17.33 1.71 -3.51
N ALA A 158 17.49 2.96 -3.94
CA ALA A 158 18.49 3.35 -4.93
C ALA A 158 19.94 3.15 -4.44
N ARG A 159 20.16 3.16 -3.12
CA ARG A 159 21.46 2.87 -2.48
C ARG A 159 21.62 1.41 -2.05
N ALA A 160 20.57 0.59 -2.14
CA ALA A 160 20.64 -0.81 -1.75
C ALA A 160 21.57 -1.59 -2.69
N ARG A 161 22.36 -2.51 -2.11
CA ARG A 161 23.30 -3.37 -2.87
C ARG A 161 22.68 -4.70 -3.28
N ASP A 162 21.66 -5.13 -2.56
CA ASP A 162 21.02 -6.44 -2.62
C ASP A 162 19.60 -6.35 -2.02
N THR A 163 18.84 -7.45 -2.11
CA THR A 163 17.47 -7.52 -1.58
C THR A 163 17.41 -7.36 -0.06
N ALA A 164 18.44 -7.80 0.68
CA ALA A 164 18.51 -7.67 2.13
C ALA A 164 18.65 -6.19 2.55
N GLY A 165 19.54 -5.44 1.89
CA GLY A 165 19.70 -4.01 2.08
C GLY A 165 18.46 -3.22 1.68
N ALA A 166 17.74 -3.66 0.65
CA ALA A 166 16.46 -3.08 0.26
C ALA A 166 15.40 -3.26 1.35
N LEU A 167 15.26 -4.48 1.90
CA LEU A 167 14.33 -4.71 3.01
C LEU A 167 14.71 -3.90 4.26
N ALA A 168 16.00 -3.84 4.61
CA ALA A 168 16.47 -3.03 5.74
C ALA A 168 16.20 -1.53 5.53
N ALA A 169 16.23 -1.05 4.28
CA ALA A 169 15.83 0.32 3.96
C ALA A 169 14.32 0.52 4.17
N LEU A 170 13.49 -0.40 3.67
CA LEU A 170 12.03 -0.38 3.83
C LEU A 170 11.61 -0.40 5.31
N ASP A 171 12.24 -1.27 6.11
CA ASP A 171 11.97 -1.40 7.54
C ASP A 171 12.35 -0.11 8.30
N ARG A 172 13.46 0.53 7.92
CA ARG A 172 13.95 1.75 8.56
C ARG A 172 13.10 2.98 8.21
N THR A 173 12.65 3.11 6.97
CA THR A 173 11.98 4.34 6.51
C THR A 173 10.47 4.26 6.62
N GLN A 174 9.87 3.08 6.45
CA GLN A 174 8.42 2.86 6.43
C GLN A 174 7.68 3.98 5.69
N GLY A 175 8.11 4.23 4.45
CA GLY A 175 7.67 5.38 3.67
C GLY A 175 6.77 5.05 2.49
N LEU A 176 6.56 3.77 2.14
CA LEU A 176 5.73 3.39 0.99
C LEU A 176 4.24 3.49 1.33
N PRO A 177 3.48 4.39 0.68
CA PRO A 177 2.11 4.66 1.11
C PRO A 177 1.07 3.61 0.65
N TRP A 178 1.27 2.99 -0.51
CA TRP A 178 0.21 2.16 -1.14
C TRP A 178 0.72 1.03 -2.05
N VAL A 179 1.99 0.65 -1.94
CA VAL A 179 2.60 -0.33 -2.86
C VAL A 179 3.31 -1.49 -2.19
N ASN A 180 3.27 -2.64 -2.87
CA ASN A 180 4.16 -3.76 -2.65
C ASN A 180 5.52 -3.44 -3.30
N THR A 181 6.56 -4.15 -2.87
CA THR A 181 7.88 -4.12 -3.51
C THR A 181 8.26 -5.52 -3.95
N ILE A 182 8.67 -5.66 -5.20
CA ILE A 182 9.24 -6.89 -5.76
C ILE A 182 10.65 -6.55 -6.21
N ALA A 183 11.62 -7.37 -5.83
CA ALA A 183 13.01 -7.09 -6.11
C ALA A 183 13.83 -8.36 -6.38
N ALA A 184 14.93 -8.17 -7.11
CA ALA A 184 15.92 -9.21 -7.37
C ALA A 184 17.31 -8.60 -7.46
N ASP A 185 18.35 -9.38 -7.17
CA ASP A 185 19.73 -8.90 -7.21
C ASP A 185 20.68 -9.79 -7.99
N SER A 186 21.87 -9.25 -8.23
CA SER A 186 22.95 -9.88 -8.99
C SER A 186 23.50 -11.16 -8.37
N ALA A 187 23.28 -11.40 -7.07
CA ALA A 187 23.66 -12.64 -6.39
C ALA A 187 22.61 -13.74 -6.52
N GLY A 188 21.42 -13.41 -7.05
CA GLY A 188 20.37 -14.38 -7.31
C GLY A 188 19.25 -14.38 -6.28
N HIS A 189 19.22 -13.42 -5.36
CA HIS A 189 18.15 -13.33 -4.36
C HIS A 189 16.87 -12.74 -4.96
N SER A 190 15.74 -13.06 -4.34
CA SER A 190 14.42 -12.54 -4.67
C SER A 190 13.73 -12.00 -3.42
N LEU A 191 12.90 -10.97 -3.59
CA LEU A 191 12.12 -10.37 -2.52
C LEU A 191 10.72 -10.02 -3.03
N TYR A 192 9.71 -10.36 -2.24
CA TYR A 192 8.43 -9.67 -2.21
C TYR A 192 8.21 -9.14 -0.80
N THR A 193 7.67 -7.93 -0.69
CA THR A 193 7.19 -7.40 0.58
C THR A 193 6.03 -6.43 0.39
N GLN A 194 5.03 -6.51 1.26
CA GLN A 194 4.00 -5.49 1.39
C GLN A 194 4.38 -4.53 2.54
N ALA A 195 5.47 -3.78 2.34
CA ALA A 195 5.95 -2.79 3.32
C ALA A 195 5.16 -1.46 3.24
N GLN A 196 3.83 -1.57 3.11
CA GLN A 196 2.90 -0.46 3.00
C GLN A 196 2.66 0.17 4.38
N VAL A 197 2.59 1.50 4.45
CA VAL A 197 2.16 2.21 5.66
C VAL A 197 0.66 2.03 5.85
N LEU A 198 0.29 1.26 6.87
CA LEU A 198 -1.09 0.97 7.26
C LEU A 198 -1.35 1.41 8.71
N PRO A 199 -2.57 1.87 9.04
CA PRO A 199 -2.98 2.08 10.44
C PRO A 199 -2.76 0.80 11.25
N GLY A 200 -2.26 0.90 12.49
CA GLY A 200 -2.00 -0.23 13.38
C GLY A 200 -3.29 -0.85 13.94
N ILE A 201 -4.08 -1.46 13.06
CA ILE A 201 -5.38 -2.07 13.37
C ILE A 201 -5.25 -3.57 13.22
N THR A 202 -5.06 -4.26 14.33
CA THR A 202 -5.11 -5.72 14.38
C THR A 202 -6.56 -6.21 14.33
N ASP A 203 -6.73 -7.48 14.01
CA ASP A 203 -8.03 -8.14 14.02
C ASP A 203 -8.65 -8.11 15.41
N GLU A 204 -7.86 -8.21 16.49
CA GLU A 204 -8.38 -8.07 17.86
C GLU A 204 -8.85 -6.65 18.16
N LEU A 205 -8.12 -5.62 17.73
CA LEU A 205 -8.56 -4.23 17.89
C LEU A 205 -9.89 -4.03 17.14
N ALA A 206 -9.96 -4.47 15.88
CA ALA A 206 -11.16 -4.37 15.07
C ALA A 206 -12.35 -5.11 15.73
N GLN A 207 -12.15 -6.30 16.29
CA GLN A 207 -13.19 -7.04 17.00
C GLN A 207 -13.73 -6.30 18.23
N ARG A 208 -12.85 -5.71 19.05
CA ARG A 208 -13.25 -5.01 20.28
C ARG A 208 -13.86 -3.62 20.05
N CYS A 209 -13.41 -2.94 19.01
CA CYS A 209 -13.65 -1.50 18.82
C CYS A 209 -14.54 -1.15 17.64
N SER A 210 -14.89 -2.11 16.78
CA SER A 210 -15.76 -1.83 15.64
C SER A 210 -17.16 -1.41 16.07
N THR A 211 -17.64 -0.31 15.49
CA THR A 211 -19.06 0.05 15.53
C THR A 211 -19.89 -0.94 14.69
N PRO A 212 -21.23 -0.88 14.67
CA PRO A 212 -22.04 -1.73 13.80
C PRO A 212 -21.60 -1.66 12.32
N LEU A 213 -21.22 -0.46 11.85
CA LEU A 213 -20.70 -0.29 10.49
C LEU A 213 -19.32 -0.95 10.33
N GLY A 214 -18.44 -0.84 11.32
CA GLY A 214 -17.12 -1.49 11.34
C GLY A 214 -17.23 -3.01 11.28
N ARG A 215 -18.19 -3.60 12.01
CA ARG A 215 -18.44 -5.05 12.01
C ARG A 215 -18.86 -5.59 10.64
N ALA A 216 -19.49 -4.75 9.81
CA ALA A 216 -19.83 -5.11 8.43
C ALA A 216 -18.66 -4.86 7.45
N THR A 217 -17.97 -3.74 7.60
CA THR A 217 -16.95 -3.28 6.63
C THR A 217 -15.59 -3.96 6.81
N TYR A 218 -15.14 -4.22 8.04
CA TYR A 218 -13.81 -4.77 8.27
C TYR A 218 -13.62 -6.19 7.71
N PRO A 219 -14.53 -7.17 7.94
CA PRO A 219 -14.39 -8.48 7.31
C PRO A 219 -14.49 -8.41 5.77
N ALA A 220 -15.38 -7.56 5.25
CA ALA A 220 -15.66 -7.46 3.82
C ALA A 220 -14.53 -6.81 3.02
N SER A 221 -13.95 -5.70 3.52
CA SER A 221 -12.96 -4.91 2.78
C SER A 221 -11.68 -4.57 3.54
N GLY A 222 -11.59 -4.86 4.85
CA GLY A 222 -10.49 -4.42 5.72
C GLY A 222 -10.64 -2.99 6.22
N LEU A 223 -11.70 -2.27 5.83
CA LEU A 223 -11.99 -0.93 6.34
C LEU A 223 -12.55 -1.02 7.76
N ALA A 224 -11.81 -0.52 8.75
CA ALA A 224 -12.31 -0.42 10.11
C ALA A 224 -13.10 0.88 10.33
N VAL A 225 -14.22 0.77 11.05
CA VAL A 225 -14.95 1.91 11.62
C VAL A 225 -14.98 1.72 13.13
N LEU A 226 -14.08 2.42 13.80
CA LEU A 226 -13.80 2.28 15.22
C LEU A 226 -14.67 3.23 16.04
N ASP A 227 -14.97 2.86 17.28
CA ASP A 227 -15.65 3.73 18.24
C ASP A 227 -14.73 4.89 18.64
N GLY A 228 -15.02 6.08 18.12
CA GLY A 228 -14.23 7.29 18.38
C GLY A 228 -14.51 7.91 19.76
N ALA A 229 -15.47 7.41 20.52
CA ALA A 229 -15.70 7.85 21.89
C ALA A 229 -14.78 7.16 22.90
N ARG A 230 -14.02 6.16 22.45
CA ARG A 230 -13.14 5.33 23.27
C ARG A 230 -11.68 5.57 22.90
N GLY A 231 -10.90 6.12 23.83
CA GLY A 231 -9.48 6.39 23.61
C GLY A 231 -8.66 5.11 23.36
N ASP A 232 -9.08 3.99 23.96
CA ASP A 232 -8.47 2.66 23.76
C ASP A 232 -8.78 2.02 22.40
N CYS A 233 -9.59 2.69 21.56
CA CYS A 233 -9.93 2.29 20.21
C CYS A 233 -9.20 3.06 19.11
N ALA A 234 -8.21 3.90 19.46
CA ALA A 234 -7.30 4.48 18.47
C ALA A 234 -6.34 3.42 17.88
N PRO A 235 -5.85 3.58 16.63
CA PRO A 235 -4.86 2.67 16.05
C PRO A 235 -3.61 2.54 16.94
N GLY A 236 -3.16 1.29 17.12
CA GLY A 236 -1.98 0.97 17.91
C GLY A 236 -0.68 1.37 17.20
N THR A 237 0.40 1.47 17.96
CA THR A 237 1.76 1.67 17.42
C THR A 237 2.51 0.35 17.52
N GLY A 238 2.81 -0.26 16.38
CA GLY A 238 3.56 -1.52 16.34
C GLY A 238 5.02 -1.34 16.77
N SER A 239 5.64 -2.42 17.26
CA SER A 239 7.05 -2.40 17.64
C SER A 239 7.94 -2.00 16.45
N GLY A 240 8.82 -1.03 16.66
CA GLY A 240 9.70 -0.49 15.62
C GLY A 240 9.03 0.45 14.62
N ALA A 241 7.76 0.82 14.82
CA ALA A 241 7.09 1.82 13.99
C ALA A 241 7.74 3.21 14.13
N VAL A 242 8.13 3.81 12.99
CA VAL A 242 8.71 5.18 12.94
C VAL A 242 7.68 6.30 13.10
N GLN A 243 6.39 5.97 13.09
CA GLN A 243 5.29 6.91 13.26
C GLN A 243 4.28 6.30 14.23
N PRO A 244 3.69 7.08 15.14
CA PRO A 244 2.59 6.59 15.98
C PRO A 244 1.39 6.12 15.14
N GLY A 245 0.73 5.06 15.58
CA GLY A 245 -0.53 4.58 15.01
C GLY A 245 -0.39 3.73 13.74
N ILE A 246 0.80 3.23 13.41
CA ILE A 246 1.03 2.32 12.27
C ILE A 246 1.59 0.96 12.72
N PHE A 247 1.49 -0.03 11.83
CA PHE A 247 2.19 -1.30 12.00
C PHE A 247 3.72 -1.13 11.98
N GLY A 248 4.39 -1.93 12.80
CA GLY A 248 5.84 -2.09 12.75
C GLY A 248 6.29 -3.06 11.66
N PRO A 249 7.56 -3.00 11.22
CA PRO A 249 8.06 -3.83 10.12
C PRO A 249 7.88 -5.35 10.30
N ALA A 250 7.93 -5.85 11.55
CA ALA A 250 7.78 -7.27 11.86
C ALA A 250 6.40 -7.86 11.51
N HIS A 251 5.39 -7.01 11.29
CA HIS A 251 4.03 -7.42 10.90
C HIS A 251 3.81 -7.41 9.38
N MET A 252 4.79 -6.95 8.59
CA MET A 252 4.63 -6.82 7.15
C MET A 252 4.77 -8.18 6.45
N PRO A 253 3.93 -8.50 5.44
CA PRO A 253 4.12 -9.67 4.61
C PRO A 253 5.44 -9.63 3.85
N VAL A 254 6.29 -10.65 4.06
CA VAL A 254 7.62 -10.74 3.43
C VAL A 254 7.86 -12.16 2.91
N LEU A 255 8.34 -12.25 1.67
CA LEU A 255 8.82 -13.48 1.04
C LEU A 255 10.25 -13.24 0.53
N LYS A 256 11.21 -14.02 1.05
CA LYS A 256 12.63 -13.95 0.68
C LYS A 256 13.06 -15.23 -0.03
N ASP A 257 13.93 -15.08 -1.02
CA ASP A 257 14.65 -16.20 -1.66
C ASP A 257 13.74 -17.34 -2.11
N ALA A 258 12.56 -16.97 -2.59
CA ALA A 258 11.67 -17.90 -3.25
C ALA A 258 12.14 -18.12 -4.71
N PRO A 259 11.85 -19.28 -5.31
CA PRO A 259 12.18 -19.56 -6.72
C PRO A 259 11.67 -18.49 -7.69
N TYR A 260 10.56 -17.84 -7.31
CA TYR A 260 10.02 -16.64 -7.94
C TYR A 260 9.19 -15.86 -6.91
N ALA A 261 8.93 -14.59 -7.20
CA ALA A 261 7.92 -13.79 -6.53
C ALA A 261 7.12 -13.02 -7.59
N GLU A 262 5.79 -13.09 -7.51
CA GLU A 262 4.87 -12.47 -8.45
C GLU A 262 3.89 -11.60 -7.68
N ASN A 263 3.43 -10.49 -8.25
CA ASN A 263 2.22 -9.85 -7.75
C ASN A 263 1.52 -9.09 -8.87
N SER A 264 0.22 -9.36 -9.01
CA SER A 264 -0.67 -8.68 -9.95
C SER A 264 -1.82 -7.99 -9.22
N ASN A 265 -1.49 -7.17 -8.21
CA ASN A 265 -2.42 -6.44 -7.34
C ASN A 265 -3.38 -7.32 -6.52
N GLY A 266 -3.12 -8.63 -6.44
CA GLY A 266 -3.67 -9.47 -5.40
C GLY A 266 -3.02 -9.18 -4.05
N SER A 267 -3.57 -9.77 -2.98
CA SER A 267 -2.94 -9.73 -1.67
C SER A 267 -1.60 -10.47 -1.66
N ALA A 268 -0.85 -10.35 -0.57
CA ALA A 268 0.40 -11.06 -0.35
C ALA A 268 0.28 -12.60 -0.46
N TRP A 269 -0.93 -13.14 -0.31
CA TRP A 269 -1.20 -14.57 -0.20
C TRP A 269 -0.56 -15.40 -1.32
N LEU A 270 -0.76 -15.00 -2.58
CA LEU A 270 -0.23 -15.73 -3.75
C LEU A 270 1.01 -15.08 -4.34
N SER A 271 1.80 -14.37 -3.54
CA SER A 271 3.11 -13.88 -4.01
C SER A 271 4.03 -15.01 -4.49
N ASN A 272 3.81 -16.22 -3.96
CA ASN A 272 4.32 -17.49 -4.48
C ASN A 272 3.31 -18.60 -4.16
N ALA A 273 2.91 -19.39 -5.15
CA ALA A 273 1.88 -20.42 -5.01
C ALA A 273 2.36 -21.64 -4.20
N ASP A 274 3.67 -21.93 -4.23
CA ASP A 274 4.28 -23.03 -3.47
C ASP A 274 4.59 -22.62 -2.02
N ARG A 275 4.59 -21.31 -1.72
CA ARG A 275 4.84 -20.74 -0.40
C ARG A 275 3.85 -19.62 -0.06
N PRO A 276 2.54 -19.92 0.10
CA PRO A 276 1.55 -18.89 0.34
C PRO A 276 1.77 -18.14 1.65
N LEU A 277 1.66 -16.81 1.62
CA LEU A 277 1.77 -15.97 2.81
C LEU A 277 0.42 -15.90 3.55
N THR A 278 0.39 -16.36 4.81
CA THR A 278 -0.83 -16.40 5.65
C THR A 278 -0.52 -15.92 7.07
N GLY A 279 -1.56 -15.71 7.88
CA GLY A 279 -1.41 -15.26 9.27
C GLY A 279 -1.19 -13.76 9.45
N TYR A 280 -1.50 -12.96 8.42
CA TYR A 280 -1.46 -11.50 8.48
C TYR A 280 -2.85 -10.93 8.76
N GLU A 281 -2.88 -9.78 9.42
CA GLU A 281 -4.11 -9.05 9.77
C GLU A 281 -4.96 -8.75 8.54
N ARG A 282 -6.30 -8.76 8.70
CA ARG A 282 -7.25 -8.55 7.59
C ARG A 282 -7.00 -7.25 6.83
N ILE A 283 -6.48 -6.22 7.49
CA ILE A 283 -6.17 -4.91 6.89
C ILE A 283 -5.13 -4.98 5.76
N PHE A 284 -4.26 -5.99 5.71
CA PHE A 284 -3.28 -6.17 4.62
C PHE A 284 -3.93 -6.69 3.33
N GLY A 285 -5.05 -7.39 3.45
CA GLY A 285 -5.78 -8.01 2.35
C GLY A 285 -6.30 -9.40 2.70
N THR A 286 -7.12 -9.96 1.82
CA THR A 286 -7.73 -11.27 2.03
C THR A 286 -6.77 -12.40 1.64
N ALA A 287 -6.63 -13.42 2.47
CA ALA A 287 -5.99 -14.69 2.14
C ALA A 287 -7.05 -15.77 1.88
N ALA A 288 -6.67 -16.85 1.17
CA ALA A 288 -7.55 -17.98 0.85
C ALA A 288 -8.86 -17.59 0.13
N ALA A 289 -8.78 -16.61 -0.78
CA ALA A 289 -9.91 -16.16 -1.60
C ALA A 289 -9.59 -16.27 -3.08
N GLU A 290 -10.61 -16.40 -3.93
CA GLU A 290 -10.41 -16.50 -5.37
C GLU A 290 -9.59 -15.32 -5.91
N ALA A 291 -8.50 -15.64 -6.60
CA ALA A 291 -7.65 -14.65 -7.24
C ALA A 291 -8.29 -14.16 -8.54
N GLY A 292 -8.24 -12.85 -8.79
CA GLY A 292 -8.66 -12.28 -10.07
C GLY A 292 -7.87 -12.87 -11.24
N LEU A 293 -8.48 -12.85 -12.43
CA LEU A 293 -7.95 -13.52 -13.64
C LEU A 293 -6.50 -13.15 -13.98
N ARG A 294 -6.11 -11.89 -13.76
CA ARG A 294 -4.73 -11.45 -14.00
C ARG A 294 -3.72 -12.07 -13.03
N THR A 295 -4.04 -12.09 -11.72
CA THR A 295 -3.21 -12.78 -10.71
C THR A 295 -3.12 -14.27 -11.01
N ARG A 296 -4.25 -14.89 -11.37
CA ARG A 296 -4.29 -16.31 -11.73
C ARG A 296 -3.41 -16.63 -12.95
N GLY A 297 -3.54 -15.88 -14.04
CA GLY A 297 -2.71 -16.08 -15.23
C GLY A 297 -1.23 -15.85 -14.96
N ALA A 298 -0.90 -14.76 -14.24
CA ALA A 298 0.48 -14.43 -13.91
C ALA A 298 1.13 -15.50 -13.03
N ILE A 299 0.44 -15.99 -11.99
CA ILE A 299 1.00 -17.01 -11.09
C ILE A 299 1.18 -18.35 -11.80
N GLU A 300 0.26 -18.73 -12.68
CA GLU A 300 0.35 -19.93 -13.51
C GLU A 300 1.58 -19.85 -14.44
N ASP A 301 1.76 -18.72 -15.15
CA ASP A 301 2.91 -18.48 -16.03
C ASP A 301 4.24 -18.49 -15.28
N VAL A 302 4.36 -17.65 -14.25
CA VAL A 302 5.63 -17.44 -13.54
C VAL A 302 6.03 -18.71 -12.78
N SER A 303 5.08 -19.44 -12.19
CA SER A 303 5.38 -20.72 -11.54
C SER A 303 5.85 -21.79 -12.54
N ALA A 304 5.23 -21.87 -13.72
CA ALA A 304 5.65 -22.80 -14.77
C ALA A 304 7.05 -22.46 -15.30
N MET A 305 7.32 -21.17 -15.52
CA MET A 305 8.63 -20.67 -15.89
C MET A 305 9.68 -21.00 -14.82
N ALA A 306 9.39 -20.76 -13.54
CA ALA A 306 10.29 -21.07 -12.44
C ALA A 306 10.61 -22.58 -12.36
N ARG A 307 9.60 -23.44 -12.52
CA ARG A 307 9.77 -24.91 -12.54
C ARG A 307 10.60 -25.40 -13.72
N ARG A 308 10.43 -24.80 -14.91
CA ARG A 308 11.27 -25.08 -16.08
C ARG A 308 12.73 -24.73 -15.84
N GLY A 309 12.97 -23.68 -15.05
CA GLY A 309 14.30 -23.18 -14.74
C GLY A 309 15.01 -22.59 -15.95
N ARG A 310 16.30 -22.28 -15.77
CA ARG A 310 17.18 -21.65 -16.78
C ARG A 310 16.55 -20.41 -17.44
N LEU A 311 15.81 -19.62 -16.66
CA LEU A 311 15.17 -18.41 -17.14
C LEU A 311 16.18 -17.36 -17.62
N THR A 312 15.84 -16.71 -18.72
CA THR A 312 16.60 -15.61 -19.32
C THR A 312 15.74 -14.34 -19.38
N VAL A 313 16.36 -13.19 -19.65
CA VAL A 313 15.63 -11.94 -19.92
C VAL A 313 14.64 -12.12 -21.09
N ALA A 314 15.04 -12.86 -22.13
CA ALA A 314 14.18 -13.12 -23.28
C ALA A 314 12.93 -13.93 -22.92
N ASP A 315 12.99 -14.78 -21.89
CA ASP A 315 11.80 -15.49 -21.39
C ASP A 315 10.81 -14.53 -20.74
N LEU A 316 11.29 -13.58 -19.92
CA LEU A 316 10.45 -12.57 -19.29
C LEU A 316 9.82 -11.64 -20.34
N GLN A 317 10.58 -11.24 -21.35
CA GLN A 317 10.06 -10.43 -22.46
C GLN A 317 8.99 -11.17 -23.25
N ARG A 318 9.21 -12.46 -23.58
CA ARG A 318 8.20 -13.27 -24.26
C ARG A 318 6.92 -13.39 -23.45
N GLN A 319 7.03 -13.61 -22.13
CA GLN A 319 5.85 -13.70 -21.26
C GLN A 319 5.08 -12.36 -21.23
N GLN A 320 5.79 -11.24 -21.10
CA GLN A 320 5.19 -9.90 -21.06
C GLN A 320 4.36 -9.55 -22.31
N PHE A 321 4.77 -10.05 -23.48
CA PHE A 321 4.14 -9.76 -24.77
C PHE A 321 3.41 -10.98 -25.36
N ALA A 322 3.13 -12.01 -24.55
CA ALA A 322 2.39 -13.18 -25.00
C ALA A 322 0.89 -12.89 -25.20
N ASP A 323 0.38 -11.82 -24.59
CA ASP A 323 -1.03 -11.39 -24.63
C ASP A 323 -2.02 -12.53 -24.35
N ARG A 324 -1.63 -13.46 -23.47
CA ARG A 324 -2.49 -14.57 -23.02
C ARG A 324 -3.75 -14.03 -22.35
N VAL A 325 -4.86 -14.73 -22.56
CA VAL A 325 -6.17 -14.38 -22.00
C VAL A 325 -6.66 -15.51 -21.08
N PRO A 326 -6.34 -15.47 -19.77
CA PRO A 326 -6.69 -16.55 -18.84
C PRO A 326 -8.19 -16.91 -18.81
N ALA A 327 -9.07 -15.93 -19.02
CA ALA A 327 -10.50 -16.19 -19.13
C ALA A 327 -10.86 -17.07 -20.33
N GLY A 328 -10.16 -16.89 -21.46
CA GLY A 328 -10.35 -17.71 -22.66
C GLY A 328 -9.87 -19.15 -22.44
N ASP A 329 -8.72 -19.31 -21.80
CA ASP A 329 -8.19 -20.64 -21.44
C ASP A 329 -9.15 -21.42 -20.54
N LEU A 330 -9.81 -20.73 -19.59
CA LEU A 330 -10.79 -21.35 -18.70
C LEU A 330 -12.11 -21.71 -19.38
N ALA A 331 -12.55 -20.91 -20.34
CA ALA A 331 -13.77 -21.19 -21.10
C ALA A 331 -13.61 -22.37 -22.08
N ALA A 332 -12.36 -22.67 -22.48
CA ALA A 332 -12.03 -23.74 -23.41
C ALA A 332 -11.73 -25.09 -22.73
N ALA A 333 -11.56 -25.11 -21.41
CA ALA A 333 -11.26 -26.29 -20.59
C ALA A 333 -12.52 -27.04 -20.16
#